data_AF-A0A644TXW0-F1
#
_entry.id   AF-A0A644TXW0-F1
#
_cell.length_a   1.000
_cell.length_b   1.000
_cell.length_c   1.000
_cell.angle_alpha   90.00
_cell.angle_beta   90.00
_cell.angle_gamma   90.00
#
_symmetry.space_group_name_H-M   'P 1'
#
loop_
_entity.id
_entity.type
_entity.pdbx_description
1 polymer ?
#
loop_
_entity_poly.entity_id
_entity_poly.type
_entity_poly.pdbx_seq_one_letter_code
_entity_poly.pdbx_strand_id
1 'polypeptide(L)'
;MKLCLPSWQRPGSWLQNCLALKQESWIRGIELLFFTWDRGVRAEFSVELEALRRLSRRFSFSLHLPDMATAQTEELIALTHSFVQLYVFHPWEEGKSDTSIEEWARLVDSFYGMYGNDRFAMEYTGEIPFRRAMDILPDSHICADTGCLLRNLLVPADWIRERAGAIREIHLHAARAGRDHLALNSSDTWLPALAKTAGASDWRIVLETFSLEESLASYNALKEALA
;
A
#
# COMPACT_ATOMS: atom_id res chain seq x y z
N MET A 1 1.09 -15.11 -3.46
CA MET A 1 0.97 -13.84 -2.71
C MET A 1 2.11 -13.66 -1.71
N LYS A 2 2.42 -12.41 -1.34
CA LYS A 2 3.32 -12.05 -0.24
C LYS A 2 2.54 -11.34 0.86
N LEU A 3 2.52 -11.89 2.07
CA LEU A 3 1.88 -11.24 3.22
C LEU A 3 2.80 -10.17 3.81
N CYS A 4 2.30 -8.96 3.91
CA CYS A 4 3.01 -7.76 4.29
C CYS A 4 2.25 -7.02 5.39
N LEU A 5 2.91 -6.11 6.11
CA LEU A 5 2.30 -5.17 7.07
C LEU A 5 2.76 -3.75 6.79
N PRO A 6 1.98 -2.72 7.14
CA PRO A 6 2.48 -1.36 7.16
C PRO A 6 3.55 -1.20 8.24
N SER A 7 4.48 -0.27 8.02
CA SER A 7 5.61 -0.03 8.92
C SER A 7 5.21 0.57 10.27
N TRP A 8 3.97 1.06 10.41
CA TRP A 8 3.44 1.58 11.66
C TRP A 8 2.58 0.53 12.38
N GLN A 9 3.20 -0.26 13.26
CA GLN A 9 2.52 -1.28 14.09
C GLN A 9 2.55 -0.94 15.57
N ARG A 10 3.44 -0.04 15.96
CA ARG A 10 3.63 0.47 17.31
C ARG A 10 4.36 1.82 17.24
N PRO A 11 4.28 2.64 18.30
CA PRO A 11 5.07 3.88 18.38
C PRO A 11 6.57 3.60 18.19
N GLY A 12 7.20 4.38 17.32
CA GLY A 12 8.61 4.27 17.00
C GLY A 12 8.89 4.60 15.55
N SER A 13 10.16 4.46 15.15
CA SER A 13 10.60 4.71 13.78
C SER A 13 10.34 3.54 12.84
N TRP A 14 10.58 3.72 11.53
CA TRP A 14 10.49 2.66 10.53
C TRP A 14 11.41 1.49 10.89
N LEU A 15 12.68 1.76 11.23
CA LEU A 15 13.63 0.72 11.57
C LEU A 15 13.24 -0.03 12.85
N GLN A 16 12.79 0.68 13.89
CA GLN A 16 12.36 0.07 15.15
C GLN A 16 11.17 -0.88 14.95
N ASN A 17 10.24 -0.53 14.07
CA ASN A 17 9.12 -1.39 13.69
C ASN A 17 9.60 -2.58 12.85
N CYS A 18 10.41 -2.35 11.81
CA CYS A 18 10.93 -3.44 10.96
C CYS A 18 11.73 -4.48 11.77
N LEU A 19 12.53 -4.04 12.74
CA LEU A 19 13.28 -4.94 13.62
C LEU A 19 12.38 -5.75 14.56
N ALA A 20 11.26 -5.18 15.00
CA ALA A 20 10.24 -5.90 15.78
C ALA A 20 9.60 -7.00 14.93
N LEU A 21 9.11 -6.61 13.75
CA LEU A 21 8.39 -7.48 12.83
C LEU A 21 9.26 -8.58 12.26
N LYS A 22 10.59 -8.44 12.31
CA LYS A 22 11.54 -9.48 11.87
C LYS A 22 11.36 -10.81 12.59
N GLN A 23 10.85 -10.79 13.83
CA GLN A 23 10.60 -11.99 14.63
C GLN A 23 9.38 -12.78 14.13
N GLU A 24 8.49 -12.16 13.38
CA GLU A 24 7.27 -12.77 12.86
C GLU A 24 7.55 -13.50 11.53
N SER A 25 7.62 -14.83 11.59
CA SER A 25 8.03 -15.66 10.45
C SER A 25 7.04 -15.64 9.27
N TRP A 26 5.78 -15.29 9.51
CA TRP A 26 4.73 -15.21 8.49
C TRP A 26 4.78 -13.90 7.67
N ILE A 27 5.43 -12.86 8.20
CA ILE A 27 5.60 -11.58 7.51
C ILE A 27 6.69 -11.70 6.44
N ARG A 28 6.34 -11.46 5.18
CA ARG A 28 7.24 -11.51 4.01
C ARG A 28 7.64 -10.14 3.50
N GLY A 29 6.84 -9.12 3.73
CA GLY A 29 7.13 -7.75 3.33
C GLY A 29 6.69 -6.73 4.34
N ILE A 30 7.15 -5.50 4.15
CA ILE A 30 6.73 -4.34 4.91
C ILE A 30 6.45 -3.23 3.91
N GLU A 31 5.35 -2.51 4.08
CA GLU A 31 5.12 -1.25 3.40
C GLU A 31 5.63 -0.11 4.26
N LEU A 32 6.57 0.68 3.76
CA LEU A 32 7.07 1.86 4.46
C LEU A 32 6.09 3.01 4.26
N LEU A 33 5.43 3.45 5.34
CA LEU A 33 4.44 4.52 5.30
C LEU A 33 5.09 5.90 5.41
N PHE A 34 4.79 6.78 4.47
CA PHE A 34 5.13 8.20 4.54
C PHE A 34 3.87 9.04 4.38
N PHE A 35 3.57 9.85 5.38
CA PHE A 35 2.47 10.83 5.30
C PHE A 35 2.96 12.17 4.71
N THR A 36 4.20 12.55 5.05
CA THR A 36 4.86 13.77 4.55
C THR A 36 6.30 13.44 4.15
N TRP A 37 6.93 14.36 3.41
CA TRP A 37 8.37 14.30 3.10
C TRP A 37 9.04 15.65 3.37
N ASP A 38 8.85 16.17 4.58
CA ASP A 38 9.45 17.42 5.03
C ASP A 38 10.90 17.23 5.51
N ARG A 39 11.51 18.31 6.01
CA ARG A 39 12.91 18.28 6.48
C ARG A 39 13.10 17.38 7.70
N GLY A 40 12.13 17.30 8.60
CA GLY A 40 12.20 16.48 9.81
C GLY A 40 12.16 15.01 9.45
N VAL A 41 11.15 14.60 8.67
CA VAL A 41 11.01 13.23 8.17
C VAL A 41 12.25 12.78 7.39
N ARG A 42 12.80 13.65 6.53
CA ARG A 42 14.06 13.39 5.80
C ARG A 42 15.23 13.12 6.73
N ALA A 43 15.41 13.95 7.75
CA ALA A 43 16.52 13.80 8.69
C ALA A 43 16.41 12.49 9.47
N GLU A 44 15.22 12.14 9.94
CA GLU A 44 14.96 10.89 10.66
C GLU A 44 15.20 9.67 9.76
N PHE A 45 14.59 9.64 8.57
CA PHE A 45 14.73 8.51 7.65
C PHE A 45 16.17 8.29 7.16
N SER A 46 16.92 9.38 6.95
CA SER A 46 18.32 9.31 6.49
C SER A 46 19.21 8.53 7.47
N VAL A 47 18.95 8.61 8.77
CA VAL A 47 19.69 7.86 9.80
C VAL A 47 19.39 6.35 9.71
N GLU A 48 18.22 5.97 9.19
CA GLU A 48 17.75 4.58 9.13
C GLU A 48 17.98 3.90 7.78
N LEU A 49 18.22 4.68 6.73
CA LEU A 49 18.22 4.25 5.34
C LEU A 49 19.07 3.01 5.07
N GLU A 50 20.32 2.99 5.55
CA GLU A 50 21.23 1.87 5.30
C GLU A 50 20.81 0.61 6.07
N ALA A 51 20.24 0.75 7.26
CA ALA A 51 19.73 -0.39 8.02
C ALA A 51 18.48 -0.98 7.37
N LEU A 52 17.57 -0.13 6.88
CA LEU A 52 16.39 -0.53 6.12
C LEU A 52 16.79 -1.23 4.81
N ARG A 53 17.76 -0.67 4.08
CA ARG A 53 18.33 -1.31 2.88
C ARG A 53 18.86 -2.71 3.19
N ARG A 54 19.57 -2.91 4.31
CA ARG A 54 20.03 -4.26 4.72
C ARG A 54 18.88 -5.20 5.06
N LEU A 55 17.81 -4.68 5.65
CA LEU A 55 16.60 -5.46 5.94
C LEU A 55 15.85 -5.89 4.68
N SER A 56 16.14 -5.33 3.50
CA SER A 56 15.58 -5.82 2.23
C SER A 56 15.99 -7.27 1.90
N ARG A 57 17.06 -7.77 2.53
CA ARG A 57 17.44 -9.20 2.47
C ARG A 57 16.46 -10.10 3.19
N ARG A 58 15.65 -9.56 4.10
CA ARG A 58 14.63 -10.27 4.89
C ARG A 58 13.21 -9.93 4.44
N PHE A 59 12.97 -8.67 4.10
CA PHE A 59 11.64 -8.17 3.74
C PHE A 59 11.60 -7.68 2.31
N SER A 60 10.51 -8.00 1.63
CA SER A 60 10.15 -7.38 0.35
C SER A 60 9.45 -6.05 0.66
N PHE A 61 10.10 -4.91 0.41
CA PHE A 61 9.54 -3.60 0.72
C PHE A 61 8.62 -3.07 -0.39
N SER A 62 7.47 -2.54 0.01
CA SER A 62 6.75 -1.49 -0.73
C SER A 62 6.92 -0.17 0.03
N LEU A 63 6.59 0.94 -0.61
CA LEU A 63 6.61 2.25 0.02
C LEU A 63 5.35 3.01 -0.38
N HIS A 64 4.58 3.39 0.63
CA HIS A 64 3.46 4.29 0.47
C HIS A 64 4.01 5.71 0.38
N LEU A 65 3.87 6.34 -0.79
CA LEU A 65 4.31 7.70 -1.00
C LEU A 65 3.44 8.67 -0.18
N PRO A 66 3.96 9.87 0.14
CA PRO A 66 3.16 10.94 0.76
C PRO A 66 1.83 11.15 0.03
N ASP A 67 0.78 11.49 0.80
CA ASP A 67 -0.61 11.58 0.33
C ASP A 67 -0.76 12.32 -1.00
N MET A 68 0.04 13.36 -1.20
CA MET A 68 0.19 14.01 -2.50
C MET A 68 1.62 13.84 -3.00
N ALA A 69 1.76 13.22 -4.17
CA ALA A 69 3.03 13.22 -4.89
C ALA A 69 3.40 14.67 -5.27
N THR A 70 4.61 15.08 -4.90
CA THR A 70 5.20 16.37 -5.24
C THR A 70 6.56 16.16 -5.90
N ALA A 71 7.20 17.22 -6.40
CA ALA A 71 8.57 17.13 -6.90
C ALA A 71 9.55 16.59 -5.85
N GLN A 72 9.28 16.80 -4.55
CA GLN A 72 10.13 16.28 -3.47
C GLN A 72 9.98 14.76 -3.29
N THR A 73 8.87 14.18 -3.74
CA THR A 73 8.63 12.73 -3.71
C THR A 73 9.66 11.97 -4.55
N GLU A 74 10.21 12.59 -5.59
CA GLU A 74 11.28 12.00 -6.41
C GLU A 74 12.54 11.70 -5.56
N GLU A 75 12.90 12.59 -4.63
CA GLU A 75 14.04 12.39 -3.73
C GLU A 75 13.86 11.10 -2.91
N LEU A 76 12.67 10.87 -2.37
CA LEU A 76 12.36 9.66 -1.61
C LEU A 76 12.47 8.40 -2.48
N ILE A 77 11.94 8.44 -3.70
CA ILE A 77 12.05 7.34 -4.66
C ILE A 77 13.53 7.08 -4.98
N ALA A 78 14.30 8.11 -5.30
CA ALA A 78 15.72 8.02 -5.62
C ALA A 78 16.58 7.47 -4.46
N LEU A 79 16.20 7.73 -3.20
CA LEU A 79 16.89 7.14 -2.05
C LEU A 79 16.60 5.65 -1.85
N THR A 80 15.42 5.20 -2.30
CA THR A 80 14.85 3.90 -1.93
C THR A 80 14.73 2.90 -3.08
N HIS A 81 14.83 3.33 -4.35
CA HIS A 81 14.59 2.49 -5.53
C HIS A 81 15.55 1.31 -5.66
N SER A 82 16.67 1.31 -4.93
CA SER A 82 17.60 0.19 -4.88
C SER A 82 17.10 -1.00 -4.04
N PHE A 83 16.08 -0.81 -3.18
CA PHE A 83 15.60 -1.86 -2.28
C PHE A 83 14.07 -1.91 -2.07
N VAL A 84 13.32 -0.90 -2.50
CA VAL A 84 11.85 -0.92 -2.55
C VAL A 84 11.38 -1.49 -3.89
N GLN A 85 10.43 -2.42 -3.87
CA GLN A 85 9.95 -3.13 -5.07
C GLN A 85 8.74 -2.46 -5.72
N LEU A 86 7.90 -1.81 -4.92
CA LEU A 86 6.66 -1.18 -5.37
C LEU A 86 6.42 0.11 -4.60
N TYR A 87 5.94 1.14 -5.29
CA TYR A 87 5.53 2.42 -4.73
C TYR A 87 4.02 2.56 -4.87
N VAL A 88 3.32 2.74 -3.75
CA VAL A 88 1.89 3.05 -3.73
C VAL A 88 1.71 4.55 -3.69
N PHE A 89 0.77 5.07 -4.46
CA PHE A 89 0.45 6.50 -4.48
C PHE A 89 -1.05 6.72 -4.60
N HIS A 90 -1.53 7.81 -4.00
CA HIS A 90 -2.92 8.21 -4.13
C HIS A 90 -3.20 8.86 -5.50
N PRO A 91 -4.42 8.68 -6.04
CA PRO A 91 -4.89 9.45 -7.17
C PRO A 91 -4.98 10.93 -6.79
N TRP A 92 -4.88 11.79 -7.80
CA TRP A 92 -5.12 13.21 -7.60
C TRP A 92 -6.56 13.48 -7.12
N GLU A 93 -6.70 14.34 -6.12
CA GLU A 93 -7.99 14.75 -5.58
C GLU A 93 -8.12 16.27 -5.53
N GLU A 94 -9.23 16.76 -6.08
CA GLU A 94 -9.55 18.17 -6.13
C GLU A 94 -9.67 18.78 -4.73
N GLY A 95 -8.98 19.88 -4.48
CA GLY A 95 -9.01 20.58 -3.19
C GLY A 95 -8.08 19.99 -2.11
N LYS A 96 -7.38 18.88 -2.38
CA LYS A 96 -6.32 18.35 -1.49
C LYS A 96 -4.91 18.79 -1.86
N SER A 97 -4.73 19.39 -3.04
CA SER A 97 -3.44 19.87 -3.53
C SER A 97 -3.63 21.13 -4.36
N ASP A 98 -2.63 22.01 -4.31
CA ASP A 98 -2.51 23.18 -5.19
C ASP A 98 -2.03 22.78 -6.61
N THR A 99 -1.61 21.54 -6.80
CA THR A 99 -1.15 21.01 -8.09
C THR A 99 -2.37 20.64 -8.94
N SER A 100 -2.38 21.02 -10.22
CA SER A 100 -3.41 20.56 -11.17
C SER A 100 -3.31 19.07 -11.46
N ILE A 101 -4.39 18.45 -11.94
CA ILE A 101 -4.37 17.03 -12.31
C ILE A 101 -3.38 16.75 -13.44
N GLU A 102 -3.20 17.70 -14.38
CA GLU A 102 -2.24 17.58 -15.48
C GLU A 102 -0.79 17.67 -14.99
N GLU A 103 -0.50 18.52 -14.01
CA GLU A 103 0.82 18.60 -13.39
C GLU A 103 1.13 17.35 -12.58
N TRP A 104 0.17 16.84 -11.81
CA TRP A 104 0.29 15.57 -11.11
C TRP A 104 0.54 14.41 -12.08
N ALA A 105 -0.22 14.33 -13.18
CA ALA A 105 -0.05 13.27 -14.16
C ALA A 105 1.33 13.31 -14.82
N ARG A 106 1.83 14.50 -15.18
CA ARG A 106 3.20 14.67 -15.70
C ARG A 106 4.26 14.25 -14.69
N LEU A 107 4.04 14.53 -13.40
CA LEU A 107 4.96 14.12 -12.36
C LEU A 107 5.01 12.60 -12.24
N VAL A 108 3.85 11.93 -12.18
CA VAL A 108 3.76 10.47 -12.10
C VAL A 108 4.35 9.81 -13.36
N ASP A 109 4.05 10.34 -14.55
CA ASP A 109 4.63 9.85 -15.81
C ASP A 109 6.17 9.99 -15.82
N SER A 110 6.71 11.06 -15.23
CA SER A 110 8.16 11.19 -15.08
C SER A 110 8.75 10.09 -14.17
N PHE A 111 8.04 9.70 -13.10
CA PHE A 111 8.45 8.58 -12.26
C PHE A 111 8.42 7.26 -13.04
N TYR A 112 7.40 7.05 -13.87
CA TYR A 112 7.29 5.89 -14.73
C TYR A 112 8.46 5.82 -15.72
N GLY A 113 8.80 6.94 -16.36
CA GLY A 113 9.90 7.02 -17.31
C GLY A 113 11.27 6.76 -16.66
N MET A 114 11.49 7.21 -15.43
CA MET A 114 12.78 7.07 -14.74
C MET A 114 12.96 5.71 -14.06
N TYR A 115 11.91 5.18 -13.44
CA TYR A 115 12.01 4.02 -12.55
C TYR A 115 11.27 2.78 -13.06
N GLY A 116 10.40 2.92 -14.07
CA GLY A 116 9.56 1.86 -14.64
C GLY A 116 8.14 1.88 -14.06
N ASN A 117 7.12 1.90 -14.94
CA ASN A 117 5.69 1.90 -14.55
C ASN A 117 5.31 0.67 -13.70
N ASP A 118 5.93 -0.48 -13.95
CA ASP A 118 5.66 -1.74 -13.24
C ASP A 118 5.94 -1.69 -11.73
N ARG A 119 6.63 -0.63 -11.28
CA ARG A 119 7.00 -0.37 -9.89
C ARG A 119 6.07 0.59 -9.17
N PHE A 120 5.00 1.04 -9.79
CA PHE A 120 4.06 1.97 -9.18
C PHE A 120 2.65 1.39 -9.21
N ALA A 121 1.89 1.61 -8.15
CA ALA A 121 0.49 1.20 -8.07
C ALA A 121 -0.34 2.36 -7.52
N MET A 122 -1.39 2.76 -8.26
CA MET A 122 -2.33 3.77 -7.84
C MET A 122 -3.34 3.14 -6.88
N GLU A 123 -3.49 3.71 -5.70
CA GLU A 123 -4.44 3.21 -4.72
C GLU A 123 -5.88 3.62 -5.02
N TYR A 124 -6.83 2.71 -4.82
CA TYR A 124 -8.24 3.07 -4.80
C TYR A 124 -8.61 3.79 -3.49
N THR A 125 -8.62 5.13 -3.50
CA THR A 125 -9.04 5.94 -2.34
C THR A 125 -10.52 6.37 -2.39
N GLY A 126 -11.21 6.09 -3.50
CA GLY A 126 -12.61 6.42 -3.75
C GLY A 126 -12.91 6.58 -5.24
N GLU A 127 -14.18 6.45 -5.62
CA GLU A 127 -14.56 6.32 -7.03
C GLU A 127 -14.21 7.55 -7.88
N ILE A 128 -14.50 8.75 -7.38
CA ILE A 128 -14.32 9.99 -8.16
C ILE A 128 -12.84 10.30 -8.41
N PRO A 129 -11.97 10.38 -7.38
CA PRO A 129 -10.53 10.63 -7.59
C PRO A 129 -9.89 9.54 -8.44
N PHE A 130 -10.17 8.27 -8.12
CA PHE A 130 -9.58 7.13 -8.82
C PHE A 130 -9.96 7.11 -10.31
N ARG A 131 -11.24 7.29 -10.64
CA ARG A 131 -11.69 7.30 -12.05
C ARG A 131 -11.05 8.44 -12.84
N ARG A 132 -11.04 9.66 -12.30
CA ARG A 132 -10.42 10.82 -12.96
C ARG A 132 -8.92 10.57 -13.23
N ALA A 133 -8.22 9.99 -12.27
CA ALA A 133 -6.83 9.64 -12.41
C ALA A 133 -6.60 8.55 -13.47
N MET A 134 -7.43 7.49 -13.47
CA MET A 134 -7.37 6.42 -14.47
C MET A 134 -7.74 6.87 -15.89
N ASP A 135 -8.59 7.88 -16.05
CA ASP A 135 -8.89 8.47 -17.36
C ASP A 135 -7.65 9.13 -18.00
N ILE A 136 -6.69 9.57 -17.18
CA ILE A 136 -5.45 10.24 -17.61
C ILE A 136 -4.27 9.27 -17.65
N LEU A 137 -4.19 8.34 -16.69
CA LEU A 137 -3.17 7.30 -16.60
C LEU A 137 -3.81 5.90 -16.69
N PRO A 138 -4.35 5.52 -17.86
CA PRO A 138 -5.15 4.28 -18.00
C PRO A 138 -4.33 2.99 -17.81
N ASP A 139 -3.01 3.06 -17.99
CA ASP A 139 -2.10 1.92 -17.88
C ASP A 139 -1.48 1.78 -16.47
N SER A 140 -1.93 2.58 -15.50
CA SER A 140 -1.46 2.46 -14.11
C SER A 140 -1.83 1.10 -13.52
N HIS A 141 -0.88 0.49 -12.82
CA HIS A 141 -1.21 -0.63 -11.93
C HIS A 141 -1.98 -0.13 -10.71
N ILE A 142 -2.61 -1.05 -10.01
CA ILE A 142 -3.60 -0.75 -8.98
C ILE A 142 -3.16 -1.33 -7.64
N CYS A 143 -3.25 -0.51 -6.60
CA CYS A 143 -3.35 -0.96 -5.23
C CYS A 143 -4.84 -0.94 -4.83
N ALA A 144 -5.38 -2.09 -4.46
CA ALA A 144 -6.78 -2.16 -4.03
C ALA A 144 -6.87 -2.00 -2.51
N ASP A 145 -7.46 -0.91 -2.05
CA ASP A 145 -7.82 -0.72 -0.64
C ASP A 145 -9.22 -1.26 -0.38
N THR A 146 -9.28 -2.35 0.39
CA THR A 146 -10.53 -3.02 0.73
C THR A 146 -11.43 -2.22 1.67
N GLY A 147 -10.90 -1.39 2.56
CA GLY A 147 -11.70 -0.50 3.40
C GLY A 147 -12.35 0.61 2.58
N CYS A 148 -11.61 1.23 1.67
CA CYS A 148 -12.14 2.21 0.72
C CYS A 148 -13.22 1.58 -0.17
N LEU A 149 -13.01 0.36 -0.69
CA LEU A 149 -14.04 -0.35 -1.48
C LEU A 149 -15.33 -0.56 -0.67
N LEU A 150 -15.22 -1.06 0.57
CA LEU A 150 -16.36 -1.29 1.45
C LEU A 150 -17.11 0.01 1.79
N ARG A 151 -16.39 1.10 2.08
CA ARG A 151 -16.96 2.43 2.33
C ARG A 151 -17.70 3.00 1.12
N ASN A 152 -17.33 2.58 -0.09
CA ASN A 152 -18.01 2.93 -1.34
C ASN A 152 -19.09 1.91 -1.74
N LEU A 153 -19.48 1.00 -0.83
CA LEU A 153 -20.50 -0.03 -1.05
C LEU A 153 -20.15 -1.02 -2.18
N LEU A 154 -18.86 -1.20 -2.45
CA LEU A 154 -18.36 -2.17 -3.42
C LEU A 154 -18.00 -3.48 -2.71
N VAL A 155 -18.18 -4.60 -3.41
CA VAL A 155 -17.75 -5.92 -2.94
C VAL A 155 -16.27 -6.12 -3.31
N PRO A 156 -15.34 -6.16 -2.33
CA PRO A 156 -13.91 -6.15 -2.66
C PRO A 156 -13.46 -7.29 -3.57
N ALA A 157 -13.95 -8.51 -3.32
CA ALA A 157 -13.60 -9.69 -4.11
C ALA A 157 -14.01 -9.55 -5.60
N ASP A 158 -15.16 -8.94 -5.88
CA ASP A 158 -15.64 -8.76 -7.25
C ASP A 158 -14.83 -7.67 -7.96
N TRP A 159 -14.67 -6.51 -7.31
CA TRP A 159 -13.94 -5.37 -7.88
C TRP A 159 -12.49 -5.73 -8.21
N ILE A 160 -11.81 -6.45 -7.32
CA ILE A 160 -10.43 -6.89 -7.48
C ILE A 160 -10.32 -7.95 -8.58
N ARG A 161 -11.26 -8.90 -8.65
CA ARG A 161 -11.27 -9.94 -9.68
C ARG A 161 -11.42 -9.37 -11.09
N GLU A 162 -12.28 -8.37 -11.27
CA GLU A 162 -12.45 -7.67 -12.56
C GLU A 162 -11.17 -6.97 -13.03
N ARG A 163 -10.31 -6.60 -12.09
CA ARG A 163 -9.08 -5.82 -12.33
C ARG A 163 -7.80 -6.62 -12.11
N ALA A 164 -7.91 -7.94 -11.99
CA ALA A 164 -6.83 -8.81 -11.54
C ALA A 164 -5.50 -8.63 -12.30
N GLY A 165 -5.55 -8.32 -13.59
CA GLY A 165 -4.34 -8.07 -14.41
C GLY A 165 -3.55 -6.81 -14.02
N ALA A 166 -4.24 -5.79 -13.48
CA ALA A 166 -3.63 -4.53 -13.07
C ALA A 166 -3.24 -4.49 -11.58
N ILE A 167 -3.80 -5.39 -10.76
CA ILE A 167 -3.47 -5.44 -9.32
C ILE A 167 -2.00 -5.80 -9.10
N ARG A 168 -1.34 -5.05 -8.20
CA ARG A 168 0.01 -5.35 -7.70
C ARG A 168 0.05 -5.48 -6.18
N GLU A 169 -0.78 -4.69 -5.50
CA GLU A 169 -0.90 -4.69 -4.05
C GLU A 169 -2.38 -4.61 -3.63
N ILE A 170 -2.68 -5.16 -2.46
CA ILE A 170 -3.98 -5.03 -1.80
C ILE A 170 -3.71 -4.55 -0.38
N HIS A 171 -4.26 -3.40 -0.03
CA HIS A 171 -4.40 -2.97 1.36
C HIS A 171 -5.64 -3.66 1.94
N LEU A 172 -5.38 -4.70 2.73
CA LEU A 172 -6.37 -5.64 3.21
C LEU A 172 -6.72 -5.34 4.68
N HIS A 173 -7.93 -4.81 4.89
CA HIS A 173 -8.53 -4.56 6.18
C HIS A 173 -10.05 -4.49 6.05
N ALA A 174 -10.76 -4.56 7.17
CA ALA A 174 -12.19 -4.37 7.18
C ALA A 174 -12.53 -2.89 7.45
N ALA A 175 -13.67 -2.46 6.91
CA ALA A 175 -14.35 -1.23 7.30
C ALA A 175 -15.81 -1.54 7.63
N ARG A 176 -16.26 -1.15 8.83
CA ARG A 176 -17.63 -1.41 9.31
C ARG A 176 -18.05 -0.36 10.34
N ALA A 177 -19.34 0.01 10.31
CA ALA A 177 -19.93 0.96 11.25
C ALA A 177 -19.16 2.29 11.36
N GLY A 178 -18.70 2.84 10.23
CA GLY A 178 -17.96 4.11 10.17
C GLY A 178 -16.52 4.05 10.69
N ARG A 179 -16.03 2.86 11.06
CA ARG A 179 -14.64 2.63 11.47
C ARG A 179 -13.86 1.97 10.33
N ASP A 180 -12.60 2.34 10.24
CA ASP A 180 -11.66 1.88 9.23
C ASP A 180 -10.47 1.13 9.85
N HIS A 181 -9.66 0.49 9.01
CA HIS A 181 -8.46 -0.28 9.37
C HIS A 181 -8.71 -1.33 10.46
N LEU A 182 -9.88 -1.96 10.42
CA LEU A 182 -10.26 -2.98 11.39
C LEU A 182 -9.69 -4.33 11.00
N ALA A 183 -9.41 -5.15 12.02
CA ALA A 183 -9.08 -6.54 11.81
C ALA A 183 -10.18 -7.29 11.04
N LEU A 184 -9.74 -8.17 10.15
CA LEU A 184 -10.59 -9.14 9.46
C LEU A 184 -11.13 -10.17 10.45
N ASN A 185 -12.30 -10.74 10.14
CA ASN A 185 -12.91 -11.82 10.90
C ASN A 185 -13.88 -12.64 10.03
N SER A 186 -14.50 -13.66 10.62
CA SER A 186 -15.40 -14.58 9.93
C SER A 186 -16.70 -13.95 9.40
N SER A 187 -17.06 -12.74 9.83
CA SER A 187 -18.21 -12.02 9.28
C SER A 187 -17.92 -11.29 7.96
N ASP A 188 -16.65 -11.20 7.56
CA ASP A 188 -16.23 -10.61 6.28
C ASP A 188 -16.51 -11.58 5.12
N THR A 189 -17.78 -11.64 4.71
CA THR A 189 -18.29 -12.61 3.70
C THR A 189 -17.60 -12.56 2.33
N TRP A 190 -16.94 -11.44 2.01
CA TRP A 190 -16.14 -11.25 0.79
C TRP A 190 -14.74 -11.89 0.87
N LEU A 191 -14.23 -12.13 2.08
CA LEU A 191 -12.85 -12.55 2.31
C LEU A 191 -12.51 -13.91 1.67
N PRO A 192 -13.33 -14.98 1.75
CA PRO A 192 -13.00 -16.27 1.13
C PRO A 192 -12.78 -16.19 -0.39
N ALA A 193 -13.62 -15.42 -1.08
CA ALA A 193 -13.50 -15.24 -2.52
C ALA A 193 -12.25 -14.43 -2.90
N LEU A 194 -11.93 -13.38 -2.14
CA LEU A 194 -10.70 -12.60 -2.31
C LEU A 194 -9.47 -13.47 -2.01
N ALA A 195 -9.47 -14.18 -0.89
CA ALA A 195 -8.39 -15.04 -0.43
C ALA A 195 -8.04 -16.09 -1.50
N LYS A 196 -9.04 -16.77 -2.07
CA LYS A 196 -8.85 -17.70 -3.18
C LYS A 196 -8.17 -17.06 -4.39
N THR A 197 -8.60 -15.86 -4.76
CA THR A 197 -8.03 -15.11 -5.90
C THR A 197 -6.59 -14.67 -5.62
N ALA A 198 -6.34 -14.10 -4.45
CA ALA A 198 -5.02 -13.67 -4.00
C ALA A 198 -4.04 -14.86 -3.87
N GLY A 199 -4.52 -16.01 -3.39
CA GLY A 199 -3.73 -17.24 -3.25
C GLY A 199 -3.19 -17.77 -4.57
N ALA A 200 -3.89 -17.55 -5.68
CA ALA A 200 -3.48 -17.90 -7.03
C ALA A 200 -2.58 -16.84 -7.71
N SER A 201 -2.36 -15.71 -7.05
CA SER A 201 -1.68 -14.53 -7.62
C SER A 201 -0.31 -14.31 -6.97
N ASP A 202 0.55 -13.51 -7.58
CA ASP A 202 1.85 -13.10 -7.00
C ASP A 202 1.77 -11.78 -6.19
N TRP A 203 0.56 -11.24 -6.04
CA TRP A 203 0.26 -9.97 -5.40
C TRP A 203 0.86 -9.82 -4.00
N ARG A 204 1.12 -8.57 -3.62
CA ARG A 204 1.38 -8.17 -2.25
C ARG A 204 0.06 -7.95 -1.53
N ILE A 205 -0.08 -8.52 -0.33
CA ILE A 205 -1.24 -8.31 0.54
C ILE A 205 -0.72 -7.66 1.80
N VAL A 206 -0.98 -6.37 1.97
CA VAL A 206 -0.64 -5.60 3.16
C VAL A 206 -1.82 -5.71 4.13
N LEU A 207 -1.65 -6.39 5.27
CA LEU A 207 -2.69 -6.39 6.31
C LEU A 207 -2.63 -5.03 7.00
N GLU A 208 -3.36 -4.06 6.45
CA GLU A 208 -3.23 -2.65 6.81
C GLU A 208 -4.07 -2.32 8.06
N THR A 209 -3.60 -2.89 9.16
CA THR A 209 -4.05 -2.55 10.51
C THR A 209 -2.88 -1.93 11.27
N PHE A 210 -3.15 -1.05 12.23
CA PHE A 210 -2.13 -0.25 12.91
C PHE A 210 -1.73 -0.81 14.28
N SER A 211 -1.88 -2.12 14.45
CA SER A 211 -1.36 -2.85 15.59
C SER A 211 -1.01 -4.31 15.22
N LEU A 212 0.04 -4.84 15.85
CA LEU A 212 0.46 -6.23 15.59
C LEU A 212 -0.62 -7.24 16.01
N GLU A 213 -1.40 -6.92 17.05
CA GLU A 213 -2.52 -7.76 17.50
C GLU A 213 -3.61 -7.87 16.45
N GLU A 214 -4.05 -6.75 15.88
CA GLU A 214 -5.06 -6.73 14.80
C GLU A 214 -4.53 -7.34 13.50
N SER A 215 -3.24 -7.14 13.21
CA SER A 215 -2.56 -7.75 12.08
C SER A 215 -2.54 -9.27 12.21
N LEU A 216 -2.27 -9.79 13.41
CA LEU A 216 -2.28 -11.22 13.70
C LEU A 216 -3.70 -11.80 13.61
N ALA A 217 -4.71 -11.08 14.11
CA ALA A 217 -6.11 -11.47 13.96
C ALA A 217 -6.50 -11.56 12.46
N SER A 218 -6.10 -10.57 11.67
CA SER A 218 -6.34 -10.53 10.22
C SER A 218 -5.62 -11.66 9.48
N TYR A 219 -4.38 -11.96 9.88
CA TYR A 219 -3.62 -13.07 9.34
C TYR A 219 -4.32 -14.42 9.58
N ASN A 220 -4.84 -14.63 10.80
CA ASN A 220 -5.57 -15.86 11.13
C ASN A 220 -6.87 -15.98 10.34
N ALA A 221 -7.66 -14.90 10.23
CA ALA A 221 -8.88 -14.89 9.43
C ALA A 221 -8.59 -15.17 7.93
N LEU A 222 -7.54 -14.57 7.38
CA LEU A 222 -7.12 -14.84 5.99
C LEU A 222 -6.66 -16.29 5.80
N LYS A 223 -5.96 -16.86 6.78
CA LYS A 223 -5.53 -18.27 6.76
C LYS A 223 -6.71 -19.22 6.80
N GLU A 224 -7.73 -18.93 7.62
CA GLU A 224 -8.98 -19.70 7.66
C GLU A 224 -9.74 -19.60 6.33
N ALA A 225 -9.79 -18.40 5.74
CA ALA A 225 -10.43 -18.17 4.44
C ALA A 225 -9.74 -18.86 3.26
N LEU A 226 -8.48 -19.27 3.42
CA LEU A 226 -7.71 -20.03 2.43
C LEU A 226 -7.84 -21.56 2.56
N ALA A 227 -8.33 -22.05 3.70
CA ALA A 227 -8.47 -23.48 3.99
C ALA A 227 -9.71 -24.08 3.30
#